data_AF-A0A6A9SGW2-F1
#
_entry.id   AF-A0A6A9SGW2-F1
#
_cell.length_a   1.000
_cell.length_b   1.000
_cell.length_c   1.000
_cell.angle_alpha   90.00
_cell.angle_beta   90.00
_cell.angle_gamma   90.00
#
_symmetry.space_group_name_H-M   'P 1'
#
loop_
_entity.id
_entity.type
_entity.pdbx_description
1 polymer ?
#
loop_
_entity_poly.entity_id
_entity_poly.type
_entity_poly.pdbx_seq_one_letter_code
_entity_poly.pdbx_strand_id
1 'polypeptide(L)'
;MGLTDAVGDALAGRAYQLVGVAFGAAALAHFALWAQSADRTLDDAVAAGDVGAALPEVVAYAQGHPAYVLAFLLGAALLVRRP
;
A
#
# COMPACT_ATOMS: atom_id res chain seq x y z
N MET A 1 -32.39 9.36 10.53
CA MET A 1 -30.99 9.55 10.06
C MET A 1 -30.85 8.85 8.73
N GLY A 2 -30.43 9.56 7.70
CA GLY A 2 -30.18 8.95 6.38
C GLY A 2 -28.87 8.16 6.38
N LEU A 3 -28.76 7.20 5.45
CA LEU A 3 -27.52 6.44 5.23
C LEU A 3 -26.31 7.37 4.98
N THR A 4 -26.53 8.49 4.28
CA THR A 4 -25.51 9.50 4.01
C THR A 4 -25.01 10.21 5.26
N ASP A 5 -25.90 10.49 6.23
CA ASP A 5 -25.52 11.14 7.49
C ASP A 5 -24.72 10.18 8.37
N ALA A 6 -25.17 8.92 8.46
CA ALA A 6 -24.48 7.88 9.22
C ALA A 6 -23.08 7.56 8.64
N VAL A 7 -22.94 7.56 7.32
CA VAL A 7 -21.63 7.41 6.65
C VAL A 7 -20.77 8.65 6.88
N GLY A 8 -21.34 9.86 6.76
CA GLY A 8 -20.63 11.11 7.05
C GLY A 8 -20.06 11.17 8.46
N ASP A 9 -20.86 10.84 9.47
CA ASP A 9 -20.45 10.82 10.88
C ASP A 9 -19.40 9.73 11.15
N ALA A 10 -19.56 8.54 10.56
CA ALA A 10 -18.59 7.45 10.69
C ALA A 10 -17.23 7.80 10.06
N LEU A 11 -17.23 8.57 8.96
CA LEU A 11 -16.02 9.06 8.29
C LEU A 11 -15.37 10.21 9.05
N ALA A 12 -16.17 11.14 9.60
CA ALA A 12 -15.69 12.27 10.39
C ALA A 12 -14.94 11.80 11.65
N GLY A 13 -15.42 10.75 12.31
CA GLY A 13 -14.72 10.14 13.45
C GLY A 13 -13.47 9.32 13.08
N ARG A 14 -13.17 9.16 11.78
CA ARG A 14 -12.12 8.26 11.27
C ARG A 14 -11.18 8.92 10.27
N ALA A 15 -11.01 10.25 10.34
CA ALA A 15 -10.20 11.00 9.40
C ALA A 15 -8.78 10.44 9.22
N TYR A 16 -8.12 10.03 10.31
CA TYR A 16 -6.79 9.41 10.24
C TYR A 16 -6.80 8.07 9.50
N GLN A 17 -7.80 7.22 9.73
CA GLN A 17 -7.89 5.93 9.03
C GLN A 17 -8.16 6.14 7.54
N LEU A 18 -8.92 7.16 7.16
CA LEU A 18 -9.15 7.51 5.75
C LEU A 18 -7.87 7.98 5.06
N VAL A 19 -7.10 8.84 5.72
CA VAL A 19 -5.76 9.20 5.25
C VAL A 19 -4.88 7.94 5.15
N GLY A 20 -4.97 7.06 6.14
CA GLY A 20 -4.25 5.79 6.15
C GLY A 20 -4.55 4.91 4.93
N VAL A 21 -5.84 4.76 4.59
CA VAL A 21 -6.30 4.05 3.39
C VAL A 21 -5.75 4.71 2.12
N ALA A 22 -5.84 6.03 2.00
CA ALA A 22 -5.38 6.74 0.81
C ALA A 22 -3.87 6.53 0.55
N PHE A 23 -3.04 6.68 1.59
CA PHE A 23 -1.60 6.45 1.51
C PHE A 23 -1.26 4.99 1.20
N GLY A 24 -1.93 4.04 1.88
CA GLY A 24 -1.73 2.60 1.64
C GLY A 24 -2.12 2.21 0.22
N ALA A 25 -3.27 2.67 -0.28
CA ALA A 25 -3.75 2.39 -1.63
C ALA A 25 -2.81 2.97 -2.69
N ALA A 26 -2.34 4.21 -2.52
CA ALA A 26 -1.39 4.81 -3.45
C ALA A 26 -0.07 4.02 -3.52
N ALA A 27 0.45 3.59 -2.37
CA ALA A 27 1.67 2.79 -2.31
C ALA A 27 1.50 1.41 -2.98
N LEU A 28 0.38 0.73 -2.72
CA LEU A 28 0.08 -0.57 -3.33
C LEU A 28 -0.12 -0.46 -4.85
N ALA A 29 -0.85 0.57 -5.30
CA ALA A 29 -1.07 0.81 -6.72
C ALA A 29 0.25 1.07 -7.46
N HIS A 30 1.12 1.90 -6.88
CA HIS A 30 2.44 2.15 -7.46
C HIS A 30 3.30 0.88 -7.51
N PHE A 31 3.34 0.10 -6.42
CA PHE A 31 4.08 -1.16 -6.38
C PHE A 31 3.58 -2.15 -7.43
N ALA A 32 2.26 -2.30 -7.58
CA ALA A 32 1.66 -3.18 -8.56
C ALA A 32 2.00 -2.77 -10.00
N LEU A 33 1.92 -1.47 -10.31
CA LEU A 33 2.30 -0.95 -11.63
C LEU A 33 3.80 -1.14 -11.92
N TRP A 34 4.64 -0.95 -10.91
CA TRP A 34 6.07 -1.21 -11.03
C TRP A 34 6.35 -2.70 -11.27
N ALA A 35 5.71 -3.60 -10.52
CA ALA A 35 5.93 -5.05 -10.63
C ALA A 35 5.56 -5.60 -12.03
N GLN A 36 4.56 -4.99 -12.69
CA GLN A 36 4.11 -5.34 -14.04
C GLN A 36 4.93 -4.68 -15.17
N SER A 37 5.96 -3.89 -14.84
CA SER A 37 6.79 -3.26 -15.88
C SER A 37 7.66 -4.28 -16.62
N ALA A 38 7.91 -4.06 -17.91
CA ALA A 38 8.50 -5.05 -18.83
C ALA A 38 9.88 -5.58 -18.41
N ASP A 39 10.62 -4.83 -17.58
CA ASP A 39 11.96 -5.19 -17.12
C ASP A 39 11.96 -5.95 -15.77
N ARG A 40 10.78 -6.35 -15.27
CA ARG A 40 10.63 -6.99 -13.96
C ARG A 40 10.28 -8.46 -14.08
N THR A 41 10.81 -9.22 -13.13
CA THR A 41 10.61 -10.68 -13.03
C THR A 41 9.91 -11.07 -11.74
N LEU A 42 9.45 -10.10 -10.95
CA LEU A 42 8.90 -10.34 -9.62
C LEU A 42 7.66 -11.23 -9.65
N ASP A 43 6.72 -10.99 -10.56
CA ASP A 43 5.47 -11.77 -10.65
C ASP A 43 5.75 -13.24 -10.98
N ASP A 44 6.69 -13.50 -11.90
CA ASP A 44 7.13 -14.85 -12.26
C ASP A 44 7.83 -15.54 -11.09
N ALA A 45 8.74 -14.83 -10.40
CA ALA A 45 9.45 -15.36 -9.24
C ALA A 45 8.48 -15.72 -8.09
N VAL A 46 7.49 -14.87 -7.83
CA VAL A 46 6.44 -15.12 -6.82
C VAL A 46 5.57 -16.31 -7.23
N ALA A 47 5.16 -16.39 -8.50
CA ALA A 47 4.35 -17.50 -9.00
C ALA A 47 5.09 -18.85 -8.95
N ALA A 48 6.41 -18.84 -9.16
CA ALA A 48 7.27 -20.01 -9.03
C ALA A 48 7.63 -20.38 -7.58
N GLY A 49 7.33 -19.51 -6.61
CA GLY A 49 7.77 -19.67 -5.21
C GLY A 49 9.27 -19.45 -5.02
N ASP A 50 9.95 -18.81 -5.98
CA ASP A 50 11.38 -18.53 -5.92
C ASP A 50 11.67 -17.27 -5.09
N VAL A 51 11.79 -17.48 -3.78
CA VAL A 51 12.14 -16.42 -2.83
C VAL A 51 13.50 -15.80 -3.15
N GLY A 52 14.44 -16.59 -3.70
CA GLY A 52 15.78 -16.13 -4.03
C GLY A 52 15.79 -15.09 -5.14
N ALA A 53 14.92 -15.26 -6.14
CA ALA A 53 14.72 -14.29 -7.21
C ALA A 53 13.78 -13.13 -6.82
N ALA A 54 12.74 -13.39 -6.01
CA ALA A 54 11.77 -12.38 -5.62
C ALA A 54 12.32 -11.34 -4.63
N LEU A 55 13.11 -11.77 -3.63
CA LEU A 55 13.56 -10.89 -2.56
C LEU A 55 14.45 -9.73 -3.06
N PRO A 56 15.45 -9.94 -3.94
CA PRO A 56 16.27 -8.86 -4.49
C PRO A 56 15.44 -7.80 -5.23
N GLU A 57 14.42 -8.19 -5.99
CA GLU A 57 13.51 -7.26 -6.70
C GLU A 57 12.75 -6.38 -5.71
N VAL A 58 12.21 -6.96 -4.63
CA VAL A 58 11.52 -6.20 -3.58
C VAL A 58 12.47 -5.23 -2.86
N VAL A 59 13.71 -5.65 -2.60
CA VAL A 59 14.73 -4.77 -2.01
C VAL A 59 15.08 -3.62 -2.96
N ALA A 60 15.27 -3.92 -4.24
CA ALA A 60 15.52 -2.90 -5.26
C ALA A 60 14.36 -1.90 -5.38
N TYR A 61 13.11 -2.38 -5.30
CA TYR A 61 11.94 -1.50 -5.23
C TYR A 61 12.01 -0.56 -4.03
N ALA A 62 12.26 -1.09 -2.83
CA ALA A 62 12.27 -0.30 -1.61
C ALA A 62 13.37 0.78 -1.63
N GLN A 63 14.53 0.47 -2.21
CA GLN A 63 15.63 1.43 -2.37
C GLN A 63 15.35 2.49 -3.44
N GLY A 64 14.71 2.11 -4.56
CA GLY A 64 14.36 3.05 -5.64
C GLY A 64 13.15 3.93 -5.33
N HIS A 65 12.27 3.48 -4.43
CA HIS A 65 10.96 4.10 -4.19
C HIS A 65 10.67 4.31 -2.68
N PRO A 66 11.58 4.94 -1.91
CA PRO A 66 11.45 5.03 -0.46
C PRO A 66 10.19 5.80 -0.03
N ALA A 67 9.73 6.77 -0.82
CA ALA A 67 8.52 7.52 -0.55
C ALA A 67 7.26 6.63 -0.51
N TYR A 68 7.16 5.64 -1.39
CA TYR A 68 6.01 4.73 -1.44
C TYR A 68 6.07 3.68 -0.33
N VAL A 69 7.28 3.26 0.09
CA VAL A 69 7.46 2.43 1.29
C VAL A 69 7.01 3.20 2.53
N LEU A 70 7.44 4.45 2.68
CA LEU A 70 7.01 5.31 3.79
C LEU A 70 5.50 5.57 3.76
N ALA A 71 4.92 5.79 2.57
CA ALA A 71 3.49 5.94 2.41
C ALA A 71 2.73 4.68 2.87
N PHE A 72 3.20 3.49 2.51
CA PHE A 72 2.62 2.24 2.99
C PHE A 72 2.69 2.11 4.52
N LEU A 73 3.87 2.36 5.11
CA LEU A 73 4.07 2.27 6.55
C LEU A 73 3.24 3.28 7.34
N LEU A 74 3.20 4.54 6.89
CA LEU A 74 2.35 5.58 7.45
C LEU A 74 0.87 5.22 7.29
N GLY A 75 0.48 4.70 6.13
CA GLY A 75 -0.85 4.21 5.85
C GLY A 75 -1.30 3.15 6.86
N ALA A 76 -0.45 2.13 7.05
CA ALA A 76 -0.68 1.05 8.01
C ALA A 76 -0.74 1.56 9.46
N ALA A 77 0.18 2.47 9.85
CA ALA A 77 0.20 3.05 11.19
C ALA A 77 -1.08 3.85 11.49
N LEU A 78 -1.55 4.65 10.54
CA LEU A 78 -2.77 5.45 10.68
C LEU A 78 -4.03 4.57 10.71
N LEU A 79 -4.03 3.43 10.03
CA LEU A 79 -5.12 2.45 10.06
C LEU A 79 -5.29 1.81 11.45
N VAL A 80 -4.18 1.45 12.12
CA VAL A 80 -4.21 0.79 13.43
C VAL A 80 -4.25 1.77 14.61
N ARG A 81 -4.06 3.06 14.35
CA ARG A 81 -4.14 4.10 15.37
C ARG A 81 -5.54 4.11 15.97
N ARG A 82 -5.61 3.88 17.28
CA ARG A 82 -6.85 4.06 18.04
C ARG A 82 -7.17 5.56 18.15
N PRO A 83 -8.44 5.95 17.99
CA PRO A 83 -8.88 7.32 18.21
C PRO A 83 -8.62 7.77 19.65
#